data_AF-A0A7J4S081-F1
#
_entry.id   AF-A0A7J4S081-F1
#
_cell.length_a   1.000
_cell.length_b   1.000
_cell.length_c   1.000
_cell.angle_alpha   90.00
_cell.angle_beta   90.00
_cell.angle_gamma   90.00
#
_symmetry.space_group_name_H-M   'P 1'
#
loop_
_entity.id
_entity.type
_entity.pdbx_description
1 polymer ?
#
loop_
_entity_poly.entity_id
_entity_poly.type
_entity_poly.pdbx_seq_one_letter_code
_entity_poly.pdbx_strand_id
1 'polypeptide(L)'
;MEYQPKTPGDGLKPPKARAFKEFLTKKGVVIGVFQGRRGANSDLDIIVKYREAGKRVRTPQHLHWAIDLLIKKEHNRTLTLEFVKFLLGMWDKTEPFGNQTQQQECELKVSTKHNIEQFEKLDSYGEYSVEFIAKVLELIMIQEKTGLAKAFMFRNLLQAIYDEKDIFSIVSSAGYRGKRA
;
A
#
# COMPACT_ATOMS: atom_id res chain seq x y z
N MET A 1 42.10 -44.54 -1.90
CA MET A 1 41.13 -43.53 -2.35
C MET A 1 40.42 -43.06 -1.09
N GLU A 2 40.90 -41.96 -0.50
CA GLU A 2 40.37 -41.43 0.76
C GLU A 2 39.04 -40.71 0.53
N TYR A 3 38.05 -41.03 1.36
CA TYR A 3 36.78 -40.34 1.42
C TYR A 3 36.97 -39.02 2.18
N GLN A 4 36.81 -37.88 1.50
CA GLN A 4 36.68 -36.58 2.16
C GLN A 4 35.20 -36.28 2.46
N PRO A 5 34.82 -35.92 3.70
CA PRO A 5 33.47 -35.50 4.00
C PRO A 5 33.21 -34.11 3.41
N LYS A 6 32.07 -33.95 2.72
CA LYS A 6 31.58 -32.65 2.30
C LYS A 6 31.25 -31.82 3.55
N THR A 7 31.87 -30.65 3.68
CA THR A 7 31.45 -29.62 4.63
C THR A 7 30.00 -29.21 4.34
N PRO A 8 29.09 -29.22 5.34
CA PRO A 8 27.78 -28.63 5.17
C PRO A 8 27.95 -27.10 5.21
N GLY A 9 28.16 -26.51 4.04
CA GLY A 9 28.00 -25.07 3.83
C GLY A 9 26.51 -24.75 3.92
N ASP A 10 26.16 -23.97 4.93
CA ASP A 10 24.81 -23.53 5.29
C ASP A 10 23.97 -23.11 4.08
N GLY A 11 23.13 -24.04 3.62
CA GLY A 11 21.94 -23.78 2.83
C GLY A 11 20.82 -23.17 3.66
N LEU A 12 21.14 -22.33 4.65
CA LEU A 12 20.16 -21.48 5.33
C LEU A 12 19.67 -20.47 4.31
N LYS A 13 18.61 -20.86 3.58
CA LYS A 13 17.70 -19.89 2.97
C LYS A 13 17.45 -18.83 4.04
N PRO A 14 17.74 -17.54 3.77
CA PRO A 14 17.52 -16.52 4.76
C PRO A 14 16.08 -16.67 5.26
N PRO A 15 15.85 -16.57 6.59
CA PRO A 15 14.51 -16.68 7.13
C PRO A 15 13.58 -15.80 6.30
N LYS A 16 12.45 -16.36 5.83
CA LYS A 16 11.43 -15.58 5.10
C LYS A 16 11.25 -14.29 5.88
N ALA A 17 11.57 -13.15 5.24
CA ALA A 17 11.57 -11.85 5.90
C ALA A 17 10.27 -11.72 6.71
N ARG A 18 10.40 -11.55 8.02
CA ARG A 18 9.25 -11.32 8.90
C ARG A 18 8.80 -9.88 8.74
N ALA A 19 7.50 -9.64 8.82
CA ALA A 19 7.01 -8.29 8.94
C ALA A 19 7.50 -7.73 10.29
N PHE A 20 8.01 -6.51 10.29
CA PHE A 20 8.34 -5.82 11.55
C PHE A 20 7.10 -5.14 12.15
N LYS A 21 6.07 -4.90 11.33
CA LYS A 21 4.77 -4.37 11.74
C LYS A 21 3.64 -5.08 11.01
N GLU A 22 2.55 -5.35 11.71
CA GLU A 22 1.31 -5.87 11.12
C GLU A 22 0.10 -5.05 11.57
N PHE A 23 -0.87 -4.90 10.68
CA PHE A 23 -2.19 -4.34 10.95
C PHE A 23 -3.25 -5.37 10.57
N LEU A 24 -4.19 -5.60 11.48
CA LEU A 24 -5.36 -6.45 11.24
C LEU A 24 -6.58 -5.56 10.98
N THR A 25 -7.24 -5.74 9.84
CA THR A 25 -8.50 -5.06 9.53
C THR A 25 -9.68 -5.77 10.19
N LYS A 26 -10.82 -5.08 10.33
CA LYS A 26 -12.08 -5.66 10.83
C LYS A 26 -12.53 -6.88 10.02
N LYS A 27 -12.23 -6.90 8.71
CA LYS A 27 -12.54 -8.02 7.79
C LYS A 27 -11.50 -9.15 7.84
N GLY A 28 -10.57 -9.14 8.80
CA GLY A 28 -9.58 -10.20 8.99
C GLY A 28 -8.42 -10.18 8.00
N VAL A 29 -8.21 -9.07 7.29
CA VAL A 29 -7.07 -8.91 6.37
C VAL A 29 -5.85 -8.50 7.17
N VAL A 30 -4.76 -9.25 7.02
CA VAL A 30 -3.46 -8.91 7.63
C VAL A 30 -2.65 -8.10 6.62
N ILE A 31 -2.27 -6.89 6.99
CA ILE A 31 -1.36 -6.02 6.24
C ILE A 31 -0.01 -6.02 6.96
N GLY A 32 1.02 -6.55 6.31
CA GLY A 32 2.38 -6.62 6.86
C GLY A 32 3.31 -5.60 6.21
N VAL A 33 4.17 -5.01 7.03
CA VAL A 33 5.22 -4.08 6.63
C VAL A 33 6.57 -4.76 6.80
N PHE A 34 7.37 -4.75 5.74
CA PHE A 34 8.66 -5.44 5.65
C PHE A 34 9.74 -4.42 5.28
N GLN A 35 10.99 -4.70 5.66
CA GLN A 35 12.13 -3.87 5.24
C GLN A 35 12.24 -3.86 3.71
N GLY A 36 12.22 -2.65 3.15
CA GLY A 36 12.53 -2.37 1.75
C GLY A 36 14.01 -2.09 1.53
N ARG A 37 14.37 -1.76 0.29
CA ARG A 37 15.76 -1.47 -0.12
C ARG A 37 15.85 -0.49 -1.30
N ARG A 38 14.77 0.23 -1.61
CA ARG A 38 14.67 1.11 -2.77
C ARG A 38 14.86 2.57 -2.37
N GLY A 39 15.30 3.37 -3.33
CA GLY A 39 15.27 4.82 -3.20
C GLY A 39 16.50 5.41 -2.52
N ALA A 40 16.47 6.73 -2.32
CA ALA A 40 17.57 7.49 -1.72
C ALA A 40 17.79 7.15 -0.23
N ASN A 41 16.71 6.80 0.48
CA ASN A 41 16.73 6.40 1.89
C ASN A 41 16.40 4.91 2.02
N SER A 42 17.20 4.05 1.39
CA SER A 42 16.92 2.62 1.29
C SER A 42 16.81 1.89 2.62
N ASP A 43 17.45 2.41 3.67
CA ASP A 43 17.39 1.85 5.03
C ASP A 43 16.01 2.08 5.67
N LEU A 44 15.31 3.15 5.27
CA LEU A 44 13.97 3.49 5.74
C LEU A 44 12.86 3.02 4.79
N ASP A 45 13.20 2.47 3.62
CA ASP A 45 12.22 1.95 2.68
C ASP A 45 11.43 0.78 3.28
N ILE A 46 10.19 0.64 2.82
CA ILE A 46 9.30 -0.42 3.25
C ILE A 46 8.68 -1.14 2.07
N ILE A 47 8.30 -2.40 2.28
CA ILE A 47 7.48 -3.16 1.35
C ILE A 47 6.20 -3.52 2.07
N VAL A 48 5.07 -3.19 1.45
CA VAL A 48 3.74 -3.56 1.95
C VAL A 48 3.31 -4.87 1.30
N LYS A 49 2.82 -5.80 2.10
CA LYS A 49 2.10 -6.99 1.62
C LYS A 49 0.84 -7.19 2.43
N TYR A 50 -0.12 -7.90 1.88
CA TYR A 50 -1.33 -8.27 2.60
C TYR A 50 -1.77 -9.69 2.30
N ARG A 51 -2.57 -10.24 3.21
CA ARG A 51 -3.15 -11.57 3.09
C ARG A 51 -4.54 -11.60 3.72
N GLU A 52 -5.49 -12.12 2.97
CA GLU A 52 -6.81 -12.49 3.49
C GLU A 52 -6.82 -13.96 3.91
N ALA A 53 -7.73 -14.34 4.80
CA ALA A 53 -7.88 -15.72 5.26
C ALA A 53 -8.03 -16.69 4.06
N GLY A 54 -7.22 -17.76 4.04
CA GLY A 54 -7.23 -18.76 2.96
C GLY A 54 -6.68 -18.28 1.61
N LYS A 55 -6.32 -17.00 1.43
CA LYS A 55 -5.75 -16.47 0.20
C LYS A 55 -4.21 -16.37 0.27
N ARG A 56 -3.56 -16.35 -0.92
CA ARG A 56 -2.12 -16.13 -1.03
C ARG A 56 -1.74 -14.69 -0.66
N VAL A 57 -0.53 -14.49 -0.13
CA VAL A 57 0.05 -13.16 0.12
C VAL A 57 0.17 -12.39 -1.20
N ARG A 58 -0.20 -11.11 -1.18
CA ARG A 58 -0.14 -10.18 -2.32
C ARG A 58 0.63 -8.92 -1.97
N THR A 59 1.14 -8.24 -2.99
CA THR A 59 1.62 -6.85 -2.90
C THR A 59 0.54 -5.95 -3.48
N PRO A 60 0.14 -4.86 -2.80
CA PRO A 60 -0.85 -3.94 -3.34
C PRO A 60 -0.33 -3.32 -4.65
N GLN A 61 -1.21 -3.21 -5.64
CA GLN A 61 -0.89 -2.59 -6.93
C GLN A 61 -1.86 -1.44 -7.17
N HIS A 62 -1.34 -0.35 -7.77
CA HIS A 62 -2.12 0.84 -8.06
C HIS A 62 -3.40 0.55 -8.84
N LEU A 63 -3.28 -0.29 -9.86
CA LEU A 63 -4.42 -0.72 -10.66
C LEU A 63 -5.55 -1.35 -9.82
N HIS A 64 -5.23 -2.18 -8.82
CA HIS A 64 -6.28 -2.89 -8.07
C HIS A 64 -7.11 -1.94 -7.20
N TRP A 65 -6.48 -1.03 -6.44
CA TRP A 65 -7.25 -0.09 -5.62
C TRP A 65 -7.90 0.99 -6.47
N ALA A 66 -7.33 1.35 -7.63
CA ALA A 66 -7.95 2.30 -8.54
C ALA A 66 -9.24 1.73 -9.15
N ILE A 67 -9.22 0.47 -9.60
CA ILE A 67 -10.43 -0.23 -10.07
C ILE A 67 -11.46 -0.32 -8.95
N ASP A 68 -11.05 -0.64 -7.73
CA ASP A 68 -11.98 -0.74 -6.60
C ASP A 68 -12.68 0.59 -6.31
N LEU A 69 -11.93 1.69 -6.31
CA LEU A 69 -12.50 3.05 -6.18
C LEU A 69 -13.43 3.40 -7.35
N LEU A 70 -13.12 2.99 -8.58
CA LEU A 70 -14.02 3.21 -9.72
C LEU A 70 -15.33 2.42 -9.56
N ILE A 71 -15.29 1.16 -9.12
CA ILE A 71 -16.49 0.36 -8.82
C ILE A 71 -17.32 1.04 -7.74
N LYS A 72 -16.70 1.49 -6.64
CA LYS A 72 -17.38 2.26 -5.59
C LYS A 72 -18.02 3.54 -6.14
N LYS A 73 -17.33 4.24 -7.06
CA LYS A 73 -17.83 5.47 -7.71
C LYS A 73 -19.08 5.22 -8.55
N GLU A 74 -19.13 4.11 -9.29
CA GLU A 74 -20.32 3.74 -10.08
C GLU A 74 -21.55 3.45 -9.20
N HIS A 75 -21.35 2.92 -7.99
CA HIS A 75 -22.45 2.64 -7.07
C HIS A 75 -22.84 3.82 -6.17
N ASN A 76 -21.87 4.62 -5.72
CA ASN A 76 -22.10 5.80 -4.90
C ASN A 76 -21.05 6.87 -5.21
N ARG A 77 -21.32 7.64 -6.27
CA ARG A 77 -20.41 8.66 -6.78
C ARG A 77 -20.05 9.70 -5.73
N THR A 78 -21.05 10.28 -5.04
CA THR A 78 -20.84 11.36 -4.07
C THR A 78 -19.93 10.92 -2.93
N LEU A 79 -20.28 9.82 -2.25
CA LEU A 79 -19.50 9.35 -1.10
C LEU A 79 -18.10 8.87 -1.52
N THR A 80 -17.97 8.31 -2.73
CA THR A 80 -16.66 7.91 -3.25
C THR A 80 -15.77 9.10 -3.55
N LEU A 81 -16.30 10.18 -4.14
CA LEU A 81 -15.52 11.40 -4.39
C LEU A 81 -15.12 12.10 -3.09
N GLU A 82 -15.97 12.06 -2.05
CA GLU A 82 -15.60 12.53 -0.70
C GLU A 82 -14.47 11.67 -0.11
N PHE A 83 -14.53 10.35 -0.28
CA PHE A 83 -13.47 9.45 0.16
C PHE A 83 -12.16 9.70 -0.61
N VAL A 84 -12.22 9.87 -1.93
CA VAL A 84 -11.04 10.21 -2.75
C VAL A 84 -10.46 11.57 -2.33
N LYS A 85 -11.29 12.56 -2.04
CA LYS A 85 -10.86 13.85 -1.50
C LYS A 85 -10.19 13.69 -0.13
N PHE A 86 -10.72 12.84 0.73
CA PHE A 86 -10.07 12.49 2.00
C PHE A 86 -8.70 11.84 1.76
N LEU A 87 -8.58 10.90 0.82
CA LEU A 87 -7.31 10.25 0.47
C LEU A 87 -6.29 11.24 -0.12
N LEU A 88 -6.73 12.24 -0.90
CA LEU A 88 -5.90 13.35 -1.35
C LEU A 88 -5.40 14.20 -0.18
N GLY A 89 -6.28 14.55 0.76
CA GLY A 89 -5.88 15.27 1.98
C GLY A 89 -4.95 14.44 2.88
N MET A 90 -5.08 13.11 2.86
CA MET A 90 -4.17 12.21 3.54
C MET A 90 -2.77 12.22 2.92
N TRP A 91 -2.64 12.36 1.59
CA TRP A 91 -1.34 12.58 0.96
C TRP A 91 -0.64 13.80 1.54
N ASP A 92 -1.34 14.93 1.69
CA ASP A 92 -0.73 16.17 2.18
C ASP A 92 -0.30 16.08 3.65
N LYS A 93 -1.00 15.28 4.47
CA LYS A 93 -0.73 15.09 5.90
C LYS A 93 0.29 13.98 6.22
N THR A 94 0.54 13.09 5.29
CA THR A 94 1.41 11.93 5.53
C THR A 94 2.87 12.35 5.42
N GLU A 95 3.66 12.11 6.45
CA GLU A 95 5.09 12.42 6.47
C GLU A 95 5.94 11.20 6.11
N PRO A 96 7.10 11.36 5.44
CA PRO A 96 8.07 10.28 5.28
C PRO A 96 8.67 9.85 6.63
N PHE A 97 9.28 8.66 6.67
CA PHE A 97 10.09 8.30 7.82
C PHE A 97 11.36 9.14 7.86
N GLY A 98 11.63 9.77 9.01
CA GLY A 98 12.84 10.53 9.27
C GLY A 98 13.96 9.70 9.90
N ASN A 99 13.64 8.55 10.50
CA ASN A 99 14.63 7.67 11.14
C ASN A 99 14.10 6.23 11.33
N GLN A 100 15.01 5.34 11.76
CA GLN A 100 14.73 3.92 11.95
C GLN A 100 13.65 3.66 13.01
N THR A 101 13.61 4.44 14.08
CA THR A 101 12.59 4.29 15.14
C THR A 101 11.20 4.52 14.58
N GLN A 102 10.98 5.62 13.86
CA GLN A 102 9.71 5.92 13.20
C GLN A 102 9.33 4.84 12.19
N GLN A 103 10.30 4.30 11.45
CA GLN A 103 10.08 3.22 10.50
C GLN A 103 9.62 1.93 11.20
N GLN A 104 10.26 1.53 12.31
CA GLN A 104 9.91 0.32 13.04
C GLN A 104 8.56 0.46 13.76
N GLU A 105 8.26 1.64 14.31
CA GLU A 105 6.96 1.93 14.92
C GLU A 105 5.83 1.91 13.89
N CYS A 106 6.09 2.46 12.70
CA CYS A 106 5.18 2.54 11.56
C CYS A 106 3.75 2.90 12.00
N GLU A 107 3.57 4.09 12.53
CA GLU A 107 2.26 4.56 12.98
C GLU A 107 1.42 5.09 11.81
N LEU A 108 0.16 4.66 11.75
CA LEU A 108 -0.83 5.19 10.82
C LEU A 108 -1.64 6.26 11.54
N LYS A 109 -1.39 7.52 11.21
CA LYS A 109 -1.92 8.69 11.91
C LYS A 109 -3.19 9.23 11.25
N VAL A 110 -3.38 8.97 9.95
CA VAL A 110 -4.50 9.53 9.19
C VAL A 110 -5.60 8.49 8.94
N SER A 111 -5.28 7.24 8.64
CA SER A 111 -6.24 6.14 8.41
C SER A 111 -6.80 5.52 9.72
N THR A 112 -7.06 6.36 10.72
CA THR A 112 -7.69 5.95 11.98
C THR A 112 -9.15 5.59 11.75
N LYS A 113 -9.72 4.73 12.61
CA LYS A 113 -11.14 4.33 12.52
C LYS A 113 -12.07 5.54 12.46
N HIS A 114 -11.86 6.53 13.33
CA HIS A 114 -12.68 7.73 13.39
C HIS A 114 -12.65 8.54 12.09
N ASN A 115 -11.48 8.69 11.46
CA ASN A 115 -11.36 9.47 10.23
C ASN A 115 -12.06 8.82 9.03
N ILE A 116 -12.21 7.49 9.04
CA ILE A 116 -12.73 6.73 7.90
C ILE A 116 -14.16 6.20 8.07
N GLU A 117 -14.73 6.23 9.29
CA GLU A 117 -16.02 5.61 9.59
C GLU A 117 -17.19 6.20 8.78
N GLN A 118 -17.10 7.50 8.46
CA GLN A 118 -18.06 8.19 7.61
C GLN A 118 -18.19 7.59 6.19
N PHE A 119 -17.18 6.84 5.73
CA PHE A 119 -17.17 6.20 4.41
C PHE A 119 -17.58 4.73 4.46
N GLU A 120 -17.87 4.13 5.62
CA GLU A 120 -18.12 2.68 5.77
C GLU A 120 -19.22 2.14 4.85
N LYS A 121 -20.19 2.97 4.43
CA LYS A 121 -21.21 2.55 3.44
C LYS A 121 -20.62 2.09 2.10
N LEU A 122 -19.39 2.50 1.77
CA LEU A 122 -18.68 2.05 0.57
C LEU A 122 -18.16 0.62 0.68
N ASP A 123 -18.15 0.01 1.87
CA ASP A 123 -17.74 -1.40 2.07
C ASP A 123 -18.68 -2.41 1.40
N SER A 124 -19.86 -1.97 0.97
CA SER A 124 -20.85 -2.76 0.24
C SER A 124 -20.56 -2.89 -1.26
N TYR A 125 -19.55 -2.18 -1.78
CA TYR A 125 -19.22 -2.13 -3.21
C TYR A 125 -17.75 -2.47 -3.43
N GLY A 126 -17.42 -3.22 -4.48
CA GLY A 126 -16.03 -3.63 -4.76
C GLY A 126 -15.52 -4.76 -3.84
N GLU A 127 -14.24 -5.08 -3.96
CA GLU A 127 -13.56 -6.14 -3.20
C GLU A 127 -13.00 -5.60 -1.87
N TYR A 128 -12.43 -4.40 -1.88
CA TYR A 128 -11.71 -3.88 -0.72
C TYR A 128 -12.58 -3.03 0.21
N SER A 129 -12.39 -3.17 1.52
CA SER A 129 -12.98 -2.24 2.49
C SER A 129 -12.28 -0.88 2.46
N VAL A 130 -13.00 0.16 2.86
CA VAL A 130 -12.49 1.50 3.14
C VAL A 130 -11.30 1.44 4.10
N GLU A 131 -11.39 0.64 5.16
CA GLU A 131 -10.29 0.46 6.11
C GLU A 131 -9.04 -0.11 5.44
N PHE A 132 -9.21 -1.15 4.61
CA PHE A 132 -8.09 -1.72 3.89
C PHE A 132 -7.47 -0.70 2.93
N ILE A 133 -8.28 -0.03 2.12
CA ILE A 133 -7.81 0.99 1.17
C ILE A 133 -7.06 2.09 1.92
N ALA A 134 -7.67 2.70 2.95
CA ALA A 134 -7.05 3.81 3.67
C ALA A 134 -5.70 3.44 4.29
N LYS A 135 -5.61 2.29 4.97
CA LYS A 135 -4.36 1.83 5.60
C LYS A 135 -3.27 1.50 4.57
N VAL A 136 -3.62 0.77 3.51
CA VAL A 136 -2.67 0.42 2.46
C VAL A 136 -2.17 1.66 1.74
N LEU A 137 -3.05 2.62 1.46
CA LEU A 137 -2.66 3.84 0.79
C LEU A 137 -1.78 4.72 1.67
N GLU A 138 -2.08 4.90 2.95
CA GLU A 138 -1.19 5.64 3.87
C GLU A 138 0.22 5.03 3.89
N LEU A 139 0.34 3.69 3.94
CA LEU A 139 1.64 3.01 3.86
C LEU A 139 2.36 3.25 2.51
N ILE A 140 1.63 3.22 1.40
CA ILE A 140 2.20 3.52 0.07
C ILE A 140 2.66 4.98 0.00
N MET A 141 1.91 5.92 0.57
CA MET A 141 2.30 7.33 0.64
C MET A 141 3.60 7.52 1.45
N ILE A 142 3.69 6.88 2.63
CA ILE A 142 4.91 6.90 3.45
C ILE A 142 6.08 6.33 2.65
N GLN A 143 5.89 5.17 2.00
CA GLN A 143 6.91 4.55 1.16
C GLN A 143 7.37 5.48 0.03
N GLU A 144 6.44 6.06 -0.72
CA GLU A 144 6.71 6.92 -1.87
C GLU A 144 7.46 8.18 -1.42
N LYS A 145 7.02 8.83 -0.34
CA LYS A 145 7.72 10.00 0.21
C LYS A 145 9.08 9.69 0.83
N THR A 146 9.26 8.50 1.42
CA THR A 146 10.53 8.11 2.07
C THR A 146 11.60 7.72 1.05
N GLY A 147 11.26 6.84 0.10
CA GLY A 147 12.22 6.27 -0.85
C GLY A 147 12.25 6.97 -2.21
N LEU A 148 11.15 7.55 -2.65
CA LEU A 148 10.96 8.03 -4.02
C LEU A 148 10.40 9.45 -4.04
N ALA A 149 11.11 10.42 -3.46
CA ALA A 149 10.66 11.81 -3.32
C ALA A 149 10.21 12.51 -4.63
N LYS A 150 10.52 11.93 -5.82
CA LYS A 150 10.06 12.41 -7.14
C LYS A 150 8.89 11.62 -7.73
N ALA A 151 8.43 10.57 -7.07
CA ALA A 151 7.26 9.82 -7.48
C ALA A 151 6.01 10.48 -6.87
N PHE A 152 5.09 10.86 -7.75
CA PHE A 152 3.75 11.37 -7.41
C PHE A 152 2.67 10.49 -8.05
N MET A 153 3.00 9.23 -8.36
CA MET A 153 2.10 8.34 -9.09
C MET A 153 0.81 8.15 -8.31
N PHE A 154 0.92 7.98 -6.99
CA PHE A 154 -0.23 7.85 -6.11
C PHE A 154 -1.13 9.09 -6.17
N ARG A 155 -0.58 10.28 -5.93
CA ARG A 155 -1.34 11.54 -5.91
C ARG A 155 -1.98 11.82 -7.25
N ASN A 156 -1.24 11.62 -8.34
CA ASN A 156 -1.74 11.85 -9.70
C ASN A 156 -2.90 10.94 -10.06
N LEU A 157 -2.86 9.67 -9.61
CA LEU A 157 -3.92 8.72 -9.87
C LEU A 157 -5.19 9.02 -9.06
N LEU A 158 -5.05 9.40 -7.78
CA LEU A 158 -6.20 9.90 -7.00
C LEU A 158 -6.80 11.17 -7.62
N GLN A 159 -5.95 12.11 -8.05
CA GLN A 159 -6.39 13.35 -8.68
C GLN A 159 -7.15 13.04 -9.98
N ALA A 160 -6.67 12.09 -10.79
CA ALA A 160 -7.36 11.66 -12.00
C ALA A 160 -8.76 11.06 -11.72
N ILE A 161 -8.90 10.30 -10.63
CA ILE A 161 -10.21 9.77 -10.20
C ILE A 161 -11.12 10.90 -9.70
N TYR A 162 -10.57 11.86 -8.93
CA TYR A 162 -11.32 13.00 -8.39
C TYR A 162 -11.79 13.95 -9.48
N ASP A 163 -10.94 14.24 -10.47
CA ASP A 163 -11.24 15.05 -11.65
C ASP A 163 -12.11 14.29 -12.67
N GLU A 164 -12.44 13.02 -12.36
CA GLU A 164 -13.25 12.13 -13.19
C GLU A 164 -12.76 12.02 -14.63
N LYS A 165 -11.45 11.87 -14.79
CA LYS A 165 -10.86 11.53 -16.08
C LYS A 165 -11.44 10.23 -16.61
N ASP A 166 -11.35 10.05 -17.92
CA ASP A 166 -11.84 8.84 -18.56
C ASP A 166 -11.16 7.58 -17.98
N ILE A 167 -11.92 6.48 -17.94
CA ILE A 167 -11.47 5.23 -17.33
C ILE A 167 -10.19 4.67 -17.98
N PHE A 168 -10.01 4.87 -19.29
CA PHE A 168 -8.83 4.37 -20.00
C PHE A 168 -7.58 5.14 -19.58
N SER A 169 -7.67 6.45 -19.41
CA SER A 169 -6.58 7.28 -18.87
C SER A 169 -6.20 6.89 -17.43
N ILE A 170 -7.20 6.65 -16.58
CA ILE A 170 -6.98 6.22 -15.18
C ILE A 170 -6.29 4.85 -15.14
N VAL A 171 -6.84 3.87 -15.86
CA VAL A 171 -6.32 2.49 -15.91
C VAL A 171 -4.92 2.43 -16.52
N SER A 172 -4.68 3.17 -17.61
CA SER A 172 -3.36 3.26 -18.26
C SER A 172 -2.31 3.83 -17.29
N SER A 173 -2.65 4.91 -16.58
CA SER A 173 -1.76 5.52 -15.57
C SER A 173 -1.48 4.56 -14.40
N ALA A 174 -2.49 3.83 -13.94
CA ALA A 174 -2.37 2.89 -12.82
C ALA A 174 -1.61 1.61 -13.18
N GLY A 175 -1.66 1.20 -14.45
CA GLY A 175 -0.96 0.03 -14.98
C GLY A 175 0.51 0.29 -15.30
N TYR A 176 0.93 1.56 -15.40
CA TYR A 176 2.28 1.93 -15.76
C TYR A 176 3.29 1.48 -14.70
N ARG A 177 4.11 0.48 -15.06
CA ARG A 177 5.33 0.11 -14.34
C ARG A 177 6.47 0.76 -15.09
N GLY A 178 7.13 1.76 -14.49
CA GLY A 178 8.26 2.44 -15.11
C GLY A 178 9.23 1.46 -15.76
N LYS A 179 9.77 1.81 -16.93
CA LYS A 179 10.76 0.97 -17.65
C LYS A 179 11.86 0.55 -16.66
N ARG A 180 12.15 -0.75 -16.61
CA ARG A 180 13.37 -1.23 -15.94
C ARG A 180 14.54 -0.60 -16.67
N ALA A 181 15.27 0.28 -15.99
CA ALA A 181 16.64 0.62 -16.37
C ALA A 181 17.54 -0.55 -15.96
#